data_AF-A0A3D2Q5D8-F1
#
_entry.id   AF-A0A3D2Q5D8-F1
#
_cell.length_a   1.000
_cell.length_b   1.000
_cell.length_c   1.000
_cell.angle_alpha   90.00
_cell.angle_beta   90.00
_cell.angle_gamma   90.00
#
_symmetry.space_group_name_H-M   'P 1'
#
loop_
_entity.id
_entity.type
_entity.pdbx_description
1 polymer ?
#
loop_
_entity_poly.entity_id
_entity_poly.type
_entity_poly.pdbx_seq_one_letter_code
_entity_poly.pdbx_strand_id
1 'polypeptide(L)'
;TEAIACFLQLSKEDFLKKFTRLVRGKISLLEDPKSFDCVFLKKNRCKVYNCRPKQCRTFPWWKSNLTSFQAWERAAKECEGINHKDAPLISFEEIEKQIES
;
A
#
# COMPACT_ATOMS: atom_id res chain seq x y z
N THR A 1 -2.53 8.31 8.19
CA THR A 1 -1.75 8.02 9.41
C THR A 1 -2.66 7.96 10.61
N GLU A 2 -3.60 8.90 10.77
CA GLU A 2 -4.62 8.91 11.83
C GLU A 2 -5.43 7.61 11.94
N ALA A 3 -5.91 7.06 10.81
CA ALA A 3 -6.66 5.80 10.81
C ALA A 3 -5.86 4.61 11.41
N ILE A 4 -4.55 4.55 11.17
CA ILE A 4 -3.69 3.50 11.72
C ILE A 4 -3.44 3.76 13.21
N ALA A 5 -3.19 5.01 13.60
CA ALA A 5 -3.01 5.39 15.00
C ALA A 5 -4.25 5.02 15.83
N CYS A 6 -5.45 5.33 15.33
CA CYS A 6 -6.73 4.98 15.95
C CYS A 6 -6.90 3.46 16.07
N PHE A 7 -6.61 2.70 15.00
CA PHE A 7 -6.68 1.24 15.02
C PHE A 7 -5.72 0.61 16.04
N LEU A 8 -4.54 1.20 16.23
CA LEU A 8 -3.55 0.76 17.22
C LEU A 8 -3.80 1.30 18.64
N GLN A 9 -4.85 2.11 18.83
CA GLN A 9 -5.17 2.79 20.09
C GLN A 9 -4.00 3.65 20.61
N LEU A 10 -3.34 4.36 19.70
CA LEU A 10 -2.24 5.27 19.99
C LEU A 10 -2.63 6.71 19.66
N SER A 11 -1.99 7.66 20.35
CA SER A 11 -1.97 9.05 19.89
C SER A 11 -1.31 9.14 18.50
N LYS A 12 -1.66 10.18 17.74
CA LYS A 12 -1.05 10.43 16.43
C LYS A 12 0.46 10.63 16.59
N GLU A 13 0.87 11.36 17.62
CA GLU A 13 2.27 11.64 17.94
C GLU A 13 3.04 10.34 18.23
N ASP A 14 2.49 9.46 19.07
CA ASP A 14 3.12 8.17 19.38
C ASP A 14 3.23 7.28 18.15
N PHE A 15 2.19 7.24 17.32
CA PHE A 15 2.22 6.48 16.08
C PHE A 15 3.33 6.98 15.15
N LEU A 16 3.41 8.30 14.93
CA LEU A 16 4.42 8.89 14.06
C LEU A 16 5.83 8.60 14.58
N LYS A 17 6.05 8.71 15.89
CA LYS A 17 7.34 8.44 16.52
C LYS A 17 7.76 6.97 16.45
N LYS A 18 6.81 6.04 16.66
CA LYS A 18 7.11 4.60 16.77
C LYS A 18 7.14 3.86 15.44
N PHE A 19 6.34 4.27 14.45
CA PHE A 19 6.09 3.48 13.25
C PHE A 19 6.42 4.19 11.93
N THR A 20 6.91 5.43 11.98
CA THR A 20 7.18 6.20 10.77
C THR A 20 8.55 6.86 10.79
N ARG A 21 9.00 7.28 9.59
CA ARG A 21 10.19 8.08 9.35
C ARG A 21 9.90 9.14 8.30
N LEU A 22 10.69 10.22 8.30
CA LEU A 22 10.65 11.23 7.24
C LEU A 22 11.64 10.84 6.13
N VAL A 23 11.13 10.74 4.91
CA VAL A 23 11.91 10.49 3.69
C VAL A 23 11.55 11.55 2.67
N ARG A 24 12.53 12.40 2.30
CA ARG A 24 12.33 13.49 1.32
C ARG A 24 11.10 14.37 1.62
N GLY A 25 10.93 14.72 2.89
CA GLY A 25 9.80 15.55 3.37
C GLY A 25 8.45 14.83 3.44
N LYS A 26 8.39 13.52 3.18
CA LYS A 26 7.17 12.71 3.28
C LYS A 26 7.28 11.70 4.42
N ILE A 27 6.15 11.41 5.05
CA ILE A 27 6.06 10.38 6.09
C ILE A 27 6.00 9.01 5.41
N SER A 28 6.94 8.14 5.74
CA SER A 28 6.98 6.73 5.33
C SER A 28 6.81 5.83 6.54
N LEU A 29 6.14 4.69 6.36
CA LEU A 29 6.16 3.62 7.36
C LEU A 29 7.58 3.07 7.48
N LEU A 30 7.90 2.55 8.68
CA LEU A 30 9.15 1.83 8.91
C LEU A 30 9.08 0.41 8.32
N GLU A 31 10.27 -0.15 8.13
CA GLU A 31 10.49 -1.53 7.69
C GLU A 31 11.07 -2.39 8.83
N ASP A 32 10.86 -3.71 8.76
CA ASP A 32 11.54 -4.68 9.61
C ASP A 32 13.03 -4.74 9.21
N PRO A 33 13.99 -4.57 10.13
CA PRO A 33 15.41 -4.49 9.78
C PRO A 33 16.00 -5.82 9.27
N LYS A 34 15.28 -6.95 9.43
CA LYS A 34 15.74 -8.26 8.96
C LYS A 34 15.13 -8.62 7.61
N SER A 35 13.82 -8.45 7.45
CA SER A 35 13.13 -8.82 6.21
C SER A 35 12.97 -7.67 5.22
N PHE A 36 13.15 -6.43 5.66
CA PHE A 36 12.89 -5.20 4.90
C PHE A 36 11.42 -5.00 4.48
N ASP A 37 10.52 -5.83 5.01
CA ASP A 37 9.08 -5.67 4.83
C ASP A 37 8.56 -4.46 5.61
N CYS A 38 7.43 -3.90 5.21
CA CYS A 38 6.69 -2.95 6.03
C CYS A 38 6.48 -3.51 7.46
N VAL A 39 6.66 -2.66 8.49
CA VAL A 39 6.52 -3.03 9.91
C VAL A 39 5.18 -3.72 10.25
N PHE A 40 4.12 -3.45 9.47
CA PHE A 40 2.80 -4.06 9.66
C PHE A 40 2.55 -5.32 8.82
N LEU A 41 3.47 -5.75 7.96
CA LEU A 41 3.37 -6.98 7.20
C LEU A 41 3.93 -8.13 8.05
N LYS A 42 3.10 -9.13 8.37
CA LYS A 42 3.52 -10.31 9.14
C LYS A 42 2.93 -11.57 8.52
N LYS A 43 3.79 -12.55 8.20
CA LYS A 43 3.39 -13.81 7.52
C LYS A 43 2.54 -13.54 6.27
N ASN A 44 3.01 -12.64 5.41
CA ASN A 44 2.33 -12.21 4.17
C ASN A 44 0.92 -11.61 4.37
N ARG A 45 0.61 -11.10 5.56
CA ARG A 45 -0.67 -10.43 5.84
C ARG A 45 -0.45 -9.08 6.52
N CYS A 46 -1.08 -8.05 5.98
CA CYS A 46 -1.07 -6.71 6.57
C CYS A 46 -1.91 -6.71 7.86
N LYS A 47 -1.32 -6.32 8.99
CA LYS A 47 -2.00 -6.26 10.29
C LYS A 47 -2.96 -5.08 10.43
N VAL A 48 -2.84 -4.09 9.55
CA VAL A 48 -3.65 -2.86 9.52
C VAL A 48 -4.47 -2.77 8.22
N TYR A 49 -4.91 -3.94 7.69
CA TYR A 49 -5.49 -4.05 6.34
C TYR A 49 -6.66 -3.09 6.07
N ASN A 50 -7.54 -2.91 7.05
CA ASN A 50 -8.74 -2.07 6.94
C ASN A 50 -8.43 -0.56 6.98
N CYS A 51 -7.28 -0.17 7.55
CA CYS A 51 -6.85 1.23 7.65
C CYS A 51 -5.56 1.49 6.85
N ARG A 52 -5.31 0.67 5.82
CA ARG A 52 -4.18 0.84 4.90
C ARG A 52 -4.12 2.27 4.35
N PRO A 53 -2.93 2.88 4.25
CA PRO A 53 -2.78 4.17 3.58
C PRO A 53 -3.29 4.10 2.14
N LYS A 54 -3.69 5.26 1.58
CA LYS A 54 -4.18 5.36 0.20
C LYS A 54 -3.28 4.64 -0.80
N GLN A 55 -1.96 4.86 -0.75
CA GLN A 55 -1.00 4.17 -1.62
C GLN A 55 -1.11 2.64 -1.55
N CYS A 56 -1.25 2.06 -0.36
CA CYS A 56 -1.38 0.60 -0.21
C CYS A 56 -2.76 0.07 -0.64
N ARG A 57 -3.81 0.90 -0.62
CA ARG A 57 -5.17 0.52 -1.06
C ARG A 57 -5.34 0.60 -2.58
N THR A 58 -4.70 1.57 -3.20
CA THR A 58 -4.84 1.83 -4.64
C THR A 58 -3.84 1.05 -5.49
N PHE A 59 -2.95 0.26 -4.89
CA PHE A 59 -2.15 -0.71 -5.65
C PHE A 59 -3.07 -1.83 -6.17
N PRO A 60 -2.97 -2.27 -7.45
CA PRO A 60 -1.94 -1.95 -8.44
C PRO A 60 -2.25 -0.74 -9.36
N TRP A 61 -3.34 -0.04 -9.15
CA TRP A 61 -3.84 1.09 -9.96
C TRP A 61 -3.06 2.40 -9.84
N TRP A 62 -1.80 2.34 -9.41
CA TRP A 62 -0.97 3.53 -9.35
C TRP A 62 -0.80 4.13 -10.74
N LYS A 63 -0.86 5.45 -10.85
CA LYS A 63 -0.70 6.17 -12.12
C LYS A 63 0.56 5.72 -12.87
N SER A 64 1.66 5.45 -12.17
CA SER A 64 2.90 4.91 -12.73
C SER A 64 2.69 3.60 -13.50
N ASN A 65 1.91 2.69 -12.95
CA ASN A 65 1.64 1.37 -13.53
C ASN A 65 0.70 1.48 -14.73
N LEU A 66 -0.21 2.45 -14.71
CA LEU A 66 -1.21 2.68 -15.76
C LEU A 66 -0.71 3.58 -16.92
N THR A 67 0.56 4.01 -16.90
CA THR A 67 1.10 4.92 -17.93
C THR A 67 1.24 4.27 -19.31
N SER A 68 1.53 2.98 -19.37
CA SER A 68 1.64 2.22 -20.61
C SER A 68 1.54 0.73 -20.36
N PHE A 69 1.33 -0.05 -21.43
CA PHE A 69 1.39 -1.51 -21.35
C PHE A 69 2.73 -2.01 -20.77
N GLN A 70 3.86 -1.41 -21.17
CA GLN A 70 5.17 -1.81 -20.62
C GLN A 70 5.31 -1.49 -19.13
N ALA A 71 4.67 -0.41 -18.65
CA ALA A 71 4.68 -0.08 -17.23
C ALA A 71 3.87 -1.08 -16.40
N TRP A 72 2.71 -1.51 -16.92
CA TRP A 72 1.89 -2.56 -16.33
C TRP A 72 2.64 -3.90 -16.26
N GLU A 73 3.26 -4.31 -17.37
CA GLU A 73 4.07 -5.53 -17.44
C GLU A 73 5.27 -5.50 -16.48
N ARG A 74 5.88 -4.34 -16.26
CA ARG A 74 6.94 -4.19 -15.25
C ARG A 74 6.39 -4.39 -13.84
N ALA A 75 5.27 -3.76 -13.50
CA ALA A 75 4.63 -3.93 -12.20
C ALA A 75 4.22 -5.40 -11.98
N ALA A 76 3.74 -6.09 -13.03
CA ALA A 76 3.35 -7.49 -12.97
C ALA A 76 4.50 -8.45 -12.63
N LYS A 77 5.76 -8.06 -12.93
CA LYS A 77 6.94 -8.83 -12.53
C LYS A 77 7.29 -8.68 -11.04
N GLU A 78 6.80 -7.62 -10.41
CA GLU A 78 7.07 -7.30 -9.00
C GLU A 78 5.99 -7.83 -8.05
N CYS A 79 4.79 -8.14 -8.56
CA CYS A 79 3.69 -8.66 -7.77
C CYS A 79 2.92 -9.75 -8.51
N GLU A 80 2.87 -10.95 -7.91
CA GLU A 80 2.19 -12.13 -8.41
C GLU A 80 0.66 -12.00 -8.52
N GLY A 81 0.09 -10.98 -7.86
CA GLY A 81 -1.34 -10.69 -7.92
C GLY A 81 -1.77 -9.97 -9.19
N ILE A 82 -0.84 -9.30 -9.88
CA ILE A 82 -1.12 -8.63 -11.15
C ILE A 82 -1.15 -9.68 -12.26
N ASN A 83 -2.19 -9.65 -13.11
CA ASN A 83 -2.44 -10.66 -14.15
C ASN A 83 -2.60 -12.11 -13.61
N HIS A 84 -2.90 -12.28 -12.31
CA HIS A 84 -3.18 -13.60 -11.76
C HIS A 84 -4.37 -14.23 -12.49
N LYS A 85 -4.30 -15.53 -12.78
CA LYS A 85 -5.34 -16.25 -13.54
C LYS A 85 -6.75 -16.15 -12.93
N ASP A 86 -6.83 -15.98 -11.62
CA ASP A 86 -8.09 -15.85 -10.87
C ASP A 86 -8.46 -14.38 -10.58
N ALA A 87 -7.72 -13.41 -11.13
CA ALA A 87 -8.00 -12.00 -10.95
C ALA A 87 -9.25 -11.58 -11.75
N PRO A 88 -10.17 -10.80 -11.15
CA PRO A 88 -11.34 -10.30 -11.86
C PRO A 88 -10.94 -9.26 -12.92
N LEU A 89 -11.71 -9.22 -14.01
CA LEU A 89 -11.69 -8.08 -14.92
C LEU A 89 -12.42 -6.92 -14.25
N ILE A 90 -11.70 -5.81 -14.06
CA ILE A 90 -12.23 -4.59 -13.44
C ILE A 90 -12.36 -3.52 -14.54
N SER A 91 -13.51 -2.85 -14.61
CA SER A 91 -13.74 -1.78 -15.57
C SER A 91 -12.95 -0.52 -15.20
N PHE A 92 -12.74 0.35 -16.18
CA PHE A 92 -12.03 1.62 -15.94
C PHE A 92 -12.74 2.47 -14.87
N GLU A 93 -14.07 2.54 -14.91
CA GLU A 93 -14.87 3.31 -13.94
C GLU A 93 -14.71 2.79 -12.51
N GLU A 94 -14.58 1.47 -12.35
CA GLU A 94 -14.36 0.86 -11.04
C GLU A 94 -12.94 1.11 -10.54
N ILE A 95 -11.95 1.11 -11.43
CA ILE A 95 -10.56 1.51 -11.08
C ILE A 95 -10.53 2.95 -10.58
N GLU A 96 -11.21 3.88 -11.26
CA GLU A 96 -11.28 5.29 -10.86
C GLU A 96 -11.87 5.45 -9.46
N LYS A 97 -13.00 4.79 -9.17
CA LYS A 97 -13.61 4.80 -7.83
C LYS A 97 -12.66 4.31 -6.74
N GLN A 98 -11.89 3.25 -7.01
CA GLN A 98 -10.92 2.72 -6.06
C GLN A 98 -9.77 3.72 -5.81
N ILE A 99 -9.30 4.42 -6.84
CA ILE A 99 -8.26 5.45 -6.71
C ILE A 99 -8.76 6.64 -5.89
N GLU A 100 -10.04 6.98 -5.96
CA GLU A 100 -10.62 8.12 -5.23
C GLU A 100 -10.84 7.82 -3.73
N SER A 101 -11.15 6.57 -3.38
CA SER A 101 -11.43 6.08 -2.01
C SER A 101 -10.28 6.17 -0.99
#